data_AF-A0A914H367-F1
#
_entry.id   AF-A0A914H367-F1
#
_cell.length_a   1.000
_cell.length_b   1.000
_cell.length_c   1.000
_cell.angle_alpha   90.00
_cell.angle_beta   90.00
_cell.angle_gamma   90.00
#
_symmetry.space_group_name_H-M   'P 1'
#
loop_
_entity.id
_entity.type
_entity.pdbx_description
1 polymer ?
#
loop_
_entity_poly.entity_id
_entity_poly.type
_entity_poly.pdbx_seq_one_letter_code
_entity_poly.pdbx_strand_id
1 'polypeptide(L)'
;MASSEFSVDRDLHRVNELIEQTLKISDRELPNLARLQQNIQSPFFNAVKNVYEFVYEQQQNSVEPSNEIALSSAAAKATGSAHPRVIDLPKTDQGLGFNVMGGKEQNSPIYVSRIIPGGVADLHGGLKRGDQLIAVNGVNVEREKHETAVRLLKSAKGSVKLVVRFTPKLLDEMDKRFEEQRRRTLQHSPSFSRSAH
;
A
#
# COMPACT_ATOMS: atom_id res chain seq x y z
N MET A 1 -6.38 -34.81 0.16
CA MET A 1 -5.08 -34.13 -0.05
C MET A 1 -5.31 -33.09 -1.14
N ALA A 2 -5.77 -31.91 -0.73
CA ALA A 2 -6.10 -30.83 -1.65
C ALA A 2 -4.85 -29.99 -1.85
N SER A 3 -4.18 -30.17 -2.99
CA SER A 3 -3.01 -29.40 -3.38
C SER A 3 -3.41 -27.94 -3.50
N SER A 4 -2.79 -27.12 -2.67
CA SER A 4 -3.11 -25.72 -2.40
C SER A 4 -3.18 -24.86 -3.65
N GLU A 5 -4.22 -24.05 -3.69
CA GLU A 5 -4.77 -23.28 -4.79
C GLU A 5 -3.93 -22.03 -5.18
N PHE A 6 -2.60 -22.05 -5.01
CA PHE A 6 -1.68 -20.94 -5.35
C PHE A 6 -0.28 -21.44 -5.76
N SER A 7 -0.18 -22.23 -6.84
CA SER A 7 1.12 -22.54 -7.43
C SER A 7 1.50 -21.45 -8.44
N VAL A 8 2.69 -20.89 -8.27
CA VAL A 8 3.32 -19.93 -9.20
C VAL A 8 3.32 -20.48 -10.64
N ASP A 9 3.46 -21.80 -10.81
CA ASP A 9 3.36 -22.44 -12.12
C ASP A 9 2.01 -22.25 -12.80
N ARG A 10 0.92 -22.41 -12.05
CA ARG A 10 -0.44 -22.28 -12.60
C ARG A 10 -0.68 -20.85 -13.07
N ASP A 11 -0.24 -19.87 -12.30
CA ASP A 11 -0.45 -18.46 -12.61
C ASP A 11 0.44 -18.02 -13.79
N LEU A 12 1.69 -18.51 -13.88
CA LEU A 12 2.56 -18.28 -15.04
C LEU A 12 2.04 -18.95 -16.32
N HIS A 13 1.51 -20.17 -16.19
CA HIS A 13 0.86 -20.86 -17.30
C HIS A 13 -0.34 -20.05 -17.83
N ARG A 14 -1.18 -19.55 -16.92
CA ARG A 14 -2.32 -18.71 -17.27
C ARG A 14 -1.93 -17.39 -17.92
N VAL A 15 -0.85 -16.76 -17.46
CA VAL A 15 -0.31 -15.53 -18.09
C VAL A 15 0.17 -15.80 -19.51
N ASN A 16 0.87 -16.92 -19.75
CA ASN A 16 1.30 -17.32 -21.09
C ASN A 16 0.10 -17.56 -22.03
N GLU A 17 -0.92 -18.30 -21.58
CA GLU A 17 -2.14 -18.51 -22.37
C GLU A 17 -2.82 -17.18 -22.77
N LEU A 18 -2.92 -16.24 -21.83
CA LEU A 18 -3.53 -14.94 -22.08
C LEU A 18 -2.72 -14.08 -23.05
N ILE A 19 -1.38 -14.13 -22.98
CA ILE A 19 -0.52 -13.45 -23.95
C ILE A 19 -0.73 -14.03 -25.35
N GLU A 20 -0.76 -15.36 -25.49
CA GLU A 20 -1.00 -16.01 -26.78
C GLU A 20 -2.38 -15.70 -27.37
N GLN A 21 -3.43 -15.71 -26.54
CA GLN A 21 -4.78 -15.32 -26.97
C GLN A 21 -4.83 -13.85 -27.40
N THR A 22 -4.17 -12.95 -26.67
CA THR A 22 -4.14 -11.53 -26.99
C THR A 22 -3.38 -11.26 -28.29
N LEU A 23 -2.26 -11.95 -28.53
CA LEU A 23 -1.50 -11.85 -29.77
C LEU A 23 -2.26 -12.42 -30.98
N LYS A 24 -3.07 -13.47 -30.78
CA LYS A 24 -3.91 -14.06 -31.85
C LYS A 24 -5.07 -13.15 -32.27
N ILE A 25 -5.64 -12.36 -31.34
CA ILE A 25 -6.82 -11.53 -31.58
C ILE A 25 -6.41 -10.09 -31.98
N SER A 26 -5.17 -9.69 -31.69
CA SER A 26 -4.66 -8.34 -32.01
C SER A 26 -4.17 -8.24 -33.45
N ASP A 27 -4.74 -7.30 -34.20
CA ASP A 27 -4.29 -6.92 -35.57
C ASP A 27 -3.07 -5.98 -35.55
N ARG A 28 -2.45 -5.80 -34.38
CA ARG A 28 -1.28 -4.94 -34.15
C ARG A 28 -0.18 -5.72 -33.43
N GLU A 29 1.05 -5.46 -33.83
CA GLU A 29 2.26 -5.90 -33.13
C GLU A 29 2.27 -5.35 -31.69
N LEU A 30 2.31 -6.25 -30.70
CA LEU A 30 2.41 -5.91 -29.28
C LEU A 30 3.78 -6.34 -28.73
N PRO A 31 4.86 -5.60 -29.05
CA PRO A 31 6.23 -6.02 -28.76
C PRO A 31 6.51 -6.18 -27.26
N ASN A 32 5.79 -5.46 -26.41
CA ASN A 32 5.92 -5.60 -24.96
C ASN A 32 5.37 -6.93 -24.44
N LEU A 33 4.32 -7.49 -25.08
CA LEU A 33 3.78 -8.79 -24.71
C LEU A 33 4.69 -9.93 -25.17
N ALA A 34 5.22 -9.83 -26.39
CA ALA A 34 6.21 -10.79 -26.89
C ALA A 34 7.49 -10.79 -26.02
N ARG A 35 8.00 -9.61 -25.64
CA ARG A 35 9.15 -9.50 -24.73
C ARG A 35 8.86 -10.03 -23.34
N LEU A 36 7.64 -9.83 -22.83
CA LEU A 36 7.22 -10.38 -21.54
C LEU A 36 7.17 -11.92 -21.60
N GLN A 37 6.62 -12.50 -22.67
CA GLN A 37 6.58 -13.94 -22.88
C GLN A 37 8.00 -14.53 -22.95
N GLN A 38 8.91 -13.90 -23.69
CA GLN A 38 10.32 -14.30 -23.75
C GLN A 38 11.00 -14.24 -22.37
N ASN A 39 10.72 -13.21 -21.57
CA ASN A 39 11.27 -13.08 -20.23
C ASN A 39 10.76 -14.17 -19.29
N ILE A 40 9.44 -14.44 -19.30
CA ILE A 40 8.82 -15.49 -18.47
C ILE A 40 9.37 -16.87 -18.83
N GLN A 41 9.63 -17.11 -20.12
CA GLN A 41 10.20 -18.38 -20.60
C GLN A 41 11.74 -18.42 -20.53
N SER A 42 12.39 -17.37 -20.03
CA SER A 42 13.84 -17.28 -20.04
C SER A 42 14.50 -18.23 -19.02
N PRO A 43 15.71 -18.74 -19.30
CA PRO A 43 16.47 -19.55 -18.35
C PRO A 43 16.75 -18.82 -17.03
N PHE A 44 16.97 -17.49 -17.09
CA PHE A 44 17.17 -16.67 -15.91
C PHE A 44 15.92 -16.63 -15.02
N PHE A 45 14.75 -16.39 -15.62
CA PHE A 45 13.50 -16.36 -14.88
C PHE A 45 13.20 -17.71 -14.23
N ASN A 46 13.41 -18.81 -14.98
CA ASN A 46 13.25 -20.17 -14.44
C ASN A 46 14.23 -20.45 -13.28
N ALA A 47 15.48 -19.99 -13.36
CA ALA A 47 16.42 -20.12 -12.25
C ALA A 47 15.95 -19.35 -11.00
N VAL A 48 15.47 -18.12 -11.16
CA VAL A 48 14.90 -17.32 -10.07
C VAL A 48 13.66 -18.01 -9.48
N LYS A 49 12.77 -18.53 -10.32
CA LYS A 49 11.58 -19.28 -9.93
C LYS A 49 11.95 -20.50 -9.08
N ASN A 50 12.92 -21.29 -9.53
CA ASN A 50 13.35 -22.50 -8.83
C ASN A 50 13.94 -22.16 -7.44
N VAL A 51 14.69 -21.06 -7.32
CA VAL A 51 15.20 -20.61 -6.01
C VAL A 51 14.05 -20.15 -5.11
N TYR A 52 13.09 -19.42 -5.66
CA TYR A 52 11.91 -18.98 -4.91
C TYR A 52 11.10 -20.17 -4.39
N GLU A 53 10.83 -21.16 -5.25
CA GLU A 53 10.10 -22.38 -4.90
C GLU A 53 10.87 -23.20 -3.87
N PHE A 54 12.18 -23.37 -4.05
CA PHE A 54 13.02 -24.06 -3.08
C PHE A 54 12.98 -23.37 -1.71
N VAL A 55 13.16 -22.06 -1.65
CA VAL A 55 13.12 -21.30 -0.38
C VAL A 55 11.74 -21.40 0.28
N TYR A 56 10.67 -21.36 -0.51
CA TYR A 56 9.31 -21.49 -0.02
C TYR A 56 9.04 -22.90 0.55
N GLU A 57 9.46 -23.96 -0.15
CA GLU A 57 9.30 -25.34 0.29
C GLU A 57 10.15 -25.67 1.53
N GLN A 58 11.37 -25.12 1.64
CA GLN A 58 12.23 -25.30 2.82
C GLN A 58 11.66 -24.63 4.08
N GLN A 59 10.84 -23.59 3.96
CA GLN A 59 10.23 -22.91 5.11
C GLN A 59 8.96 -23.59 5.64
N GLN A 60 8.36 -24.52 4.89
CA GLN A 60 7.08 -25.15 5.25
C GLN A 60 7.20 -26.26 6.31
N ASN A 61 8.42 -26.70 6.66
CA ASN A 61 8.66 -27.67 7.73
C ASN A 61 8.81 -27.05 9.14
N SER A 62 8.56 -25.75 9.34
CA SER A 62 8.60 -25.19 10.70
C SER A 62 7.61 -24.07 11.04
N VAL A 63 6.91 -23.41 10.12
CA VAL A 63 5.88 -22.41 10.47
C VAL A 63 4.86 -22.24 9.34
N GLU A 64 3.56 -22.26 9.66
CA GLU A 64 2.42 -21.90 8.79
C GLU A 64 1.68 -20.68 9.39
N PRO A 65 0.84 -19.92 8.64
CA PRO A 65 1.16 -19.18 7.42
C PRO A 65 0.58 -17.73 7.48
N SER A 66 1.23 -16.72 6.89
CA SER A 66 0.60 -15.39 6.67
C SER A 66 1.37 -14.56 5.65
N ASN A 67 1.58 -15.06 4.43
CA ASN A 67 2.17 -14.25 3.35
C ASN A 67 1.55 -14.60 2.00
N GLU A 68 0.27 -14.25 1.80
CA GLU A 68 -0.27 -14.00 0.46
C GLU A 68 0.14 -12.59 -0.01
N ILE A 69 1.43 -12.36 -0.29
CA ILE A 69 1.87 -11.16 -1.04
C ILE A 69 3.06 -11.55 -1.93
N ALA A 70 2.84 -12.44 -2.90
CA ALA A 70 3.85 -12.73 -3.94
C ALA A 70 3.30 -12.82 -5.37
N LEU A 71 1.98 -12.75 -5.59
CA LEU A 71 1.37 -12.87 -6.91
C LEU A 71 0.38 -11.74 -7.18
N SER A 72 0.88 -10.50 -7.30
CA SER A 72 0.04 -9.41 -7.83
C SER A 72 0.83 -8.28 -8.53
N SER A 73 2.15 -8.36 -8.63
CA SER A 73 2.96 -7.30 -9.25
C SER A 73 2.90 -7.26 -10.79
N ALA A 74 2.28 -8.25 -11.45
CA ALA A 74 2.08 -8.24 -12.91
C ALA A 74 0.67 -7.80 -13.36
N ALA A 75 -0.36 -7.97 -12.54
CA ALA A 75 -1.75 -7.60 -12.88
C ALA A 75 -2.15 -6.18 -12.42
N ALA A 76 -1.36 -5.51 -11.57
CA ALA A 76 -1.66 -4.15 -11.12
C ALA A 76 -1.19 -3.02 -12.07
N LYS A 77 -0.98 -3.34 -13.35
CA LYS A 77 -0.86 -2.35 -14.42
C LYS A 77 -2.19 -2.06 -15.13
N ALA A 78 -3.31 -2.64 -14.69
CA ALA A 78 -4.63 -2.38 -15.27
C ALA A 78 -5.63 -1.67 -14.34
N THR A 79 -5.35 -1.53 -13.04
CA THR A 79 -6.25 -0.81 -12.11
C THR A 79 -5.41 -0.10 -11.05
N GLY A 80 -5.52 1.22 -10.96
CA GLY A 80 -4.61 2.11 -10.23
C GLY A 80 -4.61 2.04 -8.70
N SER A 81 -4.36 0.86 -8.11
CA SER A 81 -4.15 0.67 -6.68
C SER A 81 -2.74 0.15 -6.43
N ALA A 82 -1.89 0.95 -5.79
CA ALA A 82 -0.55 0.50 -5.39
C ALA A 82 -0.66 -0.61 -4.34
N HIS A 83 0.22 -1.61 -4.41
CA HIS A 83 0.24 -2.70 -3.43
C HIS A 83 0.65 -2.22 -2.03
N PRO A 84 0.12 -2.87 -0.97
CA PRO A 84 0.65 -2.71 0.37
C PRO A 84 2.15 -3.03 0.42
N ARG A 85 2.91 -2.24 1.17
CA ARG A 85 4.34 -2.42 1.41
C ARG A 85 4.65 -2.28 2.90
N VAL A 86 5.68 -3.00 3.34
CA VAL A 86 6.18 -2.96 4.72
C VAL A 86 7.32 -1.98 4.83
N ILE A 87 7.32 -1.15 5.87
CA ILE A 87 8.37 -0.16 6.16
C ILE A 87 8.75 -0.30 7.64
N ASP A 88 10.03 -0.46 7.93
CA ASP A 88 10.55 -0.46 9.29
C ASP A 88 11.26 0.87 9.58
N LEU A 89 10.70 1.69 10.45
CA LEU A 89 11.28 3.00 10.83
C LEU A 89 11.88 2.96 12.23
N PRO A 90 13.13 3.40 12.43
CA PRO A 90 13.66 3.56 13.78
C PRO A 90 12.90 4.65 14.54
N LYS A 91 12.62 4.45 15.82
CA LYS A 91 12.00 5.47 16.68
C LYS A 91 13.10 6.27 17.36
N THR A 92 13.10 7.58 17.15
CA THR A 92 14.03 8.52 17.81
C THR A 92 13.28 9.40 18.81
N ASP A 93 14.03 10.15 19.62
CA ASP A 93 13.47 11.14 20.56
C ASP A 93 12.71 12.26 19.84
N GLN A 94 13.06 12.54 18.58
CA GLN A 94 12.36 13.49 17.70
C GLN A 94 11.12 12.87 17.03
N GLY A 95 10.83 11.60 17.32
CA GLY A 95 9.70 10.87 16.74
C GLY A 95 10.04 10.14 15.45
N LEU A 96 9.04 10.02 14.56
CA LEU A 96 9.13 9.26 13.30
C LEU A 96 9.26 10.14 12.05
N GLY A 97 9.12 11.46 12.18
CA GLY A 97 9.31 12.38 11.05
C GLY A 97 8.15 12.43 10.04
N PHE A 98 6.91 12.13 10.44
CA PHE A 98 5.73 12.28 9.57
C PHE A 98 4.46 12.60 10.37
N ASN A 99 3.46 13.15 9.69
CA ASN A 99 2.14 13.44 10.23
C ASN A 99 1.09 12.50 9.63
N VAL A 100 0.06 12.19 10.42
CA VAL A 100 -1.12 11.44 9.98
C VAL A 100 -2.37 12.31 10.02
N MET A 101 -3.37 11.95 9.23
CA MET A 101 -4.71 12.55 9.23
C MET A 101 -5.78 11.50 8.94
N GLY A 102 -7.06 11.89 9.02
CA GLY A 102 -8.19 10.98 8.88
C GLY A 102 -8.41 10.12 10.11
N GLY A 103 -9.26 9.11 10.00
CA GLY A 103 -9.73 8.28 11.11
C GLY A 103 -11.21 7.94 10.96
N LYS A 104 -11.63 6.84 11.59
CA LYS A 104 -13.01 6.34 11.54
C LYS A 104 -14.05 7.42 11.91
N GLU A 105 -13.74 8.27 12.88
CA GLU A 105 -14.62 9.36 13.31
C GLU A 105 -14.88 10.43 12.25
N GLN A 106 -14.05 10.47 11.21
CA GLN A 106 -14.19 11.34 10.04
C GLN A 106 -14.69 10.58 8.80
N ASN A 107 -15.13 9.32 8.96
CA ASN A 107 -15.45 8.40 7.86
C ASN A 107 -14.33 8.34 6.81
N SER A 108 -13.09 8.25 7.29
CA SER A 108 -11.90 8.34 6.47
C SER A 108 -10.85 7.32 6.92
N PRO A 109 -10.10 6.68 6.00
CA PRO A 109 -8.89 5.97 6.36
C PRO A 109 -7.84 6.91 6.96
N ILE A 110 -6.82 6.32 7.58
CA ILE A 110 -5.69 7.06 8.15
C ILE A 110 -4.61 7.20 7.08
N TYR A 111 -4.17 8.43 6.83
CA TYR A 111 -3.21 8.76 5.78
C TYR A 111 -2.00 9.49 6.33
N VAL A 112 -0.84 9.27 5.71
CA VAL A 112 0.35 10.12 5.86
C VAL A 112 0.10 11.42 5.10
N SER A 113 -0.11 12.51 5.84
CA SER A 113 -0.41 13.83 5.30
C SER A 113 0.84 14.64 4.97
N ARG A 114 1.93 14.40 5.70
CA ARG A 114 3.20 15.11 5.55
C ARG A 114 4.37 14.25 5.96
N ILE A 115 5.46 14.35 5.20
CA ILE A 115 6.81 13.91 5.60
C ILE A 115 7.57 15.14 6.07
N ILE A 116 8.24 15.05 7.22
CA ILE A 116 9.02 16.14 7.81
C ILE A 116 10.42 16.12 7.19
N PRO A 117 10.85 17.18 6.48
CA PRO A 117 12.17 17.25 5.87
C PRO A 117 13.29 17.04 6.90
N GLY A 118 14.26 16.19 6.58
CA GLY A 118 15.36 15.82 7.48
C GLY A 118 14.94 14.94 8.66
N GLY A 119 13.67 14.56 8.77
CA GLY A 119 13.17 13.63 9.78
C GLY A 119 13.43 12.17 9.42
N VAL A 120 13.16 11.26 10.36
CA VAL A 120 13.42 9.81 10.17
C VAL A 120 12.75 9.24 8.93
N ALA A 121 11.46 9.52 8.73
CA ALA A 121 10.73 9.02 7.56
C ALA A 121 11.27 9.57 6.23
N ASP A 122 11.77 10.81 6.21
CA ASP A 122 12.38 11.43 5.03
C ASP A 122 13.71 10.77 4.69
N LEU A 123 14.60 10.65 5.69
CA LEU A 123 15.91 10.01 5.54
C LEU A 123 15.80 8.52 5.16
N HIS A 124 14.76 7.83 5.63
CA HIS A 124 14.49 6.45 5.23
C HIS A 124 13.97 6.32 3.79
N GLY A 125 13.24 7.33 3.27
CA GLY A 125 12.74 7.39 1.88
C GLY A 125 11.62 6.41 1.49
N GLY A 126 11.31 5.43 2.35
CA GLY A 126 10.25 4.44 2.09
C GLY A 126 8.81 4.93 2.26
N LEU A 127 8.60 5.97 3.07
CA LEU A 127 7.28 6.53 3.41
C LEU A 127 7.03 7.83 2.63
N LYS A 128 5.81 8.03 2.13
CA LYS A 128 5.45 9.17 1.28
C LYS A 128 4.12 9.80 1.72
N ARG A 129 3.95 11.10 1.46
CA ARG A 129 2.62 11.74 1.51
C ARG A 129 1.68 10.99 0.57
N GLY A 130 0.48 10.66 1.03
CA GLY A 130 -0.50 9.89 0.26
C GLY A 130 -0.47 8.39 0.52
N ASP A 131 0.41 7.92 1.42
CA ASP A 131 0.31 6.57 1.94
C ASP A 131 -0.87 6.44 2.90
N GLN A 132 -1.77 5.49 2.63
CA GLN A 132 -2.73 4.99 3.60
C GLN A 132 -2.00 4.07 4.59
N LEU A 133 -2.21 4.29 5.89
CA LEU A 133 -1.71 3.41 6.94
C LEU A 133 -2.67 2.23 7.14
N ILE A 134 -2.14 1.02 6.93
CA ILE A 134 -2.90 -0.24 7.05
C ILE A 134 -2.67 -0.89 8.41
N ALA A 135 -1.41 -0.96 8.85
CA ALA A 135 -1.07 -1.57 10.14
C ALA A 135 0.14 -0.90 10.80
N VAL A 136 0.19 -0.97 12.13
CA VAL A 136 1.31 -0.53 12.98
C VAL A 136 1.70 -1.67 13.90
N ASN A 137 2.93 -2.16 13.80
CA ASN A 137 3.46 -3.29 14.57
C ASN A 137 2.53 -4.52 14.57
N GLY A 138 1.97 -4.84 13.39
CA GLY A 138 1.04 -5.97 13.20
C GLY A 138 -0.41 -5.68 13.58
N VAL A 139 -0.73 -4.53 14.19
CA VAL A 139 -2.11 -4.14 14.51
C VAL A 139 -2.73 -3.41 13.31
N ASN A 140 -3.82 -3.95 12.75
CA ASN A 140 -4.56 -3.29 11.67
C ASN A 140 -5.21 -1.99 12.18
N VAL A 141 -5.07 -0.90 11.42
CA VAL A 141 -5.62 0.42 11.74
C VAL A 141 -6.49 1.01 10.62
N GLU A 142 -6.82 0.25 9.56
CA GLU A 142 -7.55 0.76 8.39
C GLU A 142 -8.94 1.32 8.73
N ARG A 143 -9.57 0.78 9.78
CA ARG A 143 -10.90 1.17 10.25
C ARG A 143 -10.89 1.69 11.69
N GLU A 144 -9.73 2.10 12.16
CA GLU A 144 -9.55 2.60 13.52
C GLU A 144 -9.72 4.11 13.61
N LYS A 145 -9.93 4.58 14.85
CA LYS A 145 -9.93 6.02 15.15
C LYS A 145 -8.53 6.61 15.01
N HIS A 146 -8.46 7.89 14.69
CA HIS A 146 -7.19 8.63 14.60
C HIS A 146 -6.31 8.42 15.85
N GLU A 147 -6.92 8.58 17.03
CA GLU A 147 -6.24 8.48 18.33
C GLU A 147 -5.62 7.09 18.57
N THR A 148 -6.27 6.01 18.10
CA THR A 148 -5.76 4.65 18.24
C THR A 148 -4.44 4.48 17.47
N ALA A 149 -4.39 4.92 16.21
CA ALA A 149 -3.17 4.85 15.41
C ALA A 149 -2.06 5.73 15.99
N VAL A 150 -2.38 6.95 16.41
CA VAL A 150 -1.40 7.86 17.05
C VAL A 150 -0.85 7.25 18.33
N ARG A 151 -1.70 6.62 19.15
CA ARG A 151 -1.26 5.92 20.37
C ARG A 151 -0.28 4.80 20.03
N LEU A 152 -0.59 3.94 19.05
CA LEU A 152 0.31 2.85 18.61
C LEU A 152 1.67 3.37 18.11
N LEU A 153 1.66 4.43 17.29
CA LEU A 153 2.87 5.07 16.77
C LEU A 153 3.73 5.74 17.85
N LYS A 154 3.09 6.23 18.92
CA LYS A 154 3.77 6.85 20.07
C LYS A 154 4.30 5.81 21.07
N SER A 155 3.57 4.71 21.29
CA SER A 155 3.95 3.67 22.26
C SER A 155 5.06 2.73 21.77
N ALA A 156 5.34 2.72 20.47
CA ALA A 156 6.37 1.88 19.90
C ALA A 156 7.78 2.27 20.40
N LYS A 157 8.61 1.25 20.67
CA LYS A 157 9.97 1.39 21.18
C LYS A 157 10.97 0.79 20.20
N GLY A 158 12.12 1.43 20.01
CA GLY A 158 13.18 0.97 19.11
C GLY A 158 12.86 1.19 17.64
N SER A 159 11.86 0.47 17.11
CA SER A 159 11.41 0.63 15.72
C SER A 159 9.90 0.45 15.58
N VAL A 160 9.37 0.87 14.43
CA VAL A 160 7.97 0.76 14.07
C VAL A 160 7.85 0.12 12.70
N LYS A 161 7.20 -1.05 12.66
CA LYS A 161 6.82 -1.74 11.43
C LYS A 161 5.48 -1.21 10.95
N LEU A 162 5.47 -0.56 9.80
CA LEU A 162 4.28 -0.04 9.16
C LEU A 162 3.91 -0.88 7.95
N VAL A 163 2.63 -1.15 7.76
CA VAL A 163 2.10 -1.60 6.46
C VAL A 163 1.37 -0.42 5.84
N VAL A 164 1.76 -0.02 4.63
CA VAL A 164 1.21 1.16 3.97
C VAL A 164 0.89 0.89 2.51
N ARG A 165 -0.03 1.65 1.94
CA ARG A 165 -0.42 1.56 0.53
C ARG A 165 -0.48 2.95 -0.08
N PHE A 166 0.17 3.14 -1.23
CA PHE A 166 0.25 4.46 -1.86
C PHE A 166 -1.03 4.78 -2.64
N THR A 167 -1.84 5.69 -2.11
CA THR A 167 -3.12 6.12 -2.70
C THR A 167 -3.23 7.65 -2.69
N PRO A 168 -2.33 8.37 -3.38
CA PRO A 168 -2.25 9.83 -3.32
C PRO A 168 -3.51 10.53 -3.84
N LYS A 169 -4.19 9.94 -4.84
CA LYS A 169 -5.44 10.49 -5.38
C LYS A 169 -6.54 10.58 -4.32
N LEU A 170 -6.66 9.56 -3.48
CA LEU A 170 -7.64 9.55 -2.39
C LEU A 170 -7.30 10.58 -1.31
N LEU A 171 -6.00 10.77 -1.03
CA LEU A 171 -5.59 11.85 -0.12
C LEU A 171 -5.98 13.23 -0.68
N ASP A 172 -5.72 13.49 -1.95
CA ASP A 172 -6.05 14.79 -2.57
C ASP A 172 -7.58 15.03 -2.64
N GLU A 173 -8.38 14.00 -2.90
CA GLU A 173 -9.85 14.07 -2.83
C GLU A 173 -10.34 14.37 -1.40
N MET A 174 -9.71 13.76 -0.40
CA MET A 174 -10.02 14.03 1.00
C MET A 174 -9.65 15.46 1.40
N ASP A 175 -8.47 15.95 1.01
CA ASP A 175 -8.03 17.33 1.28
C ASP A 175 -9.05 18.33 0.73
N LYS A 176 -9.50 18.14 -0.52
CA LYS A 176 -10.56 18.97 -1.13
C LYS A 176 -11.86 18.93 -0.33
N ARG A 177 -12.32 17.74 0.08
CA ARG A 177 -13.55 17.59 0.86
C ARG A 177 -13.46 18.32 2.20
N PHE A 178 -12.34 18.20 2.90
CA PHE A 178 -12.14 18.89 4.18
C PHE A 178 -12.08 20.41 4.01
N GLU A 179 -11.45 20.91 2.95
CA GLU A 179 -11.44 22.33 2.61
C GLU A 179 -12.83 22.86 2.29
N GLU A 180 -13.63 22.13 1.51
CA GLU A 180 -15.01 22.51 1.20
C GLU A 180 -15.89 22.57 2.45
N GLN A 181 -15.77 21.56 3.33
CA GLN A 181 -16.49 21.56 4.61
C GLN A 181 -16.10 22.76 5.47
N ARG A 182 -14.80 23.05 5.60
CA ARG A 182 -14.32 24.25 6.33
C ARG A 182 -14.86 25.55 5.74
N ARG A 183 -14.86 25.69 4.41
CA ARG A 183 -15.41 26.88 3.72
C ARG A 183 -16.90 27.05 4.00
N ARG A 184 -17.68 25.96 4.00
CA ARG A 184 -19.12 26.00 4.31
C ARG A 184 -19.39 26.42 5.75
N THR A 185 -18.64 25.88 6.72
CA THR A 185 -18.78 26.26 8.14
C THR A 185 -18.41 27.73 8.39
N LEU A 186 -17.40 28.25 7.68
CA LEU A 186 -17.01 29.66 7.78
C LEU A 186 -18.04 30.60 7.16
N GLN A 187 -18.69 30.21 6.05
CA GLN A 187 -19.75 31.02 5.42
C GLN A 187 -21.09 31.00 6.18
N HIS A 188 -21.38 29.95 6.96
CA HIS A 188 -22.61 29.84 7.76
C HIS A 188 -22.44 30.29 9.22
N SER A 189 -21.38 31.05 9.55
CA SER A 189 -21.26 31.66 10.88
C SER A 189 -22.32 32.78 11.00
N PRO A 190 -23.28 32.70 11.95
CA PRO A 190 -24.20 33.80 12.19
C PRO A 190 -23.38 35.00 12.64
N SER A 191 -23.47 36.11 11.92
CA SER A 191 -23.03 37.40 12.45
C SER A 191 -23.91 37.70 13.67
N PHE A 192 -23.43 37.41 14.86
CA PHE A 192 -23.99 38.00 16.07
C PHE A 192 -23.70 39.51 16.01
N SER A 193 -24.58 40.25 15.33
CA SER A 193 -24.70 41.68 15.54
C SER A 193 -25.13 41.86 16.99
N ARG A 194 -24.19 42.28 17.84
CA ARG A 194 -24.52 42.92 19.11
C ARG A 194 -25.44 44.11 18.79
N SER A 195 -26.73 43.94 18.97
CA SER A 195 -27.64 45.05 19.24
C SER A 195 -27.37 45.49 20.67
N ALA A 196 -26.49 46.48 20.81
CA ALA A 196 -26.44 47.30 22.00
C ALA A 196 -27.55 48.35 21.87
N HIS A 197 -28.62 48.22 22.67
CA HIS A 197 -29.35 49.31 23.30
C HIS A 197 -30.29 48.75 24.35
#